data_AF-A0A538MMV6-F1
#
_entry.id   AF-A0A538MMV6-F1
#
_cell.length_a   1.000
_cell.length_b   1.000
_cell.length_c   1.000
_cell.angle_alpha   90.00
_cell.angle_beta   90.00
_cell.angle_gamma   90.00
#
_symmetry.space_group_name_H-M   'P 1'
#
loop_
_entity.id
_entity.type
_entity.pdbx_description
1 polymer ?
#
loop_
_entity_poly.entity_id
_entity_poly.type
_entity_poly.pdbx_seq_one_letter_code
_entity_poly.pdbx_strand_id
1 'polypeptide(L)'
;MASTAGVAGEAEHRPPAEVVTRSLWGYMWLSVLTTGAVFLWAISLTEIDLRRMNDLGLVSVLPGTLYLALALVTISFCLSLRDIEARKPLVVANVLVLIFMLYAIAPIVEHEPKLAAAWRHAGVIEYITRTGHVNPRIDAYFDWPGFFIAGAFVTKVAGLGSAVTLARWAPIFFNFLFLLPLLVIFRTATRDERAVWVAVWFFYATNWVGQDYFSPQALSFFLYLALLALLLRWFVRSRPLGLRLPPRFGISTPAWVVRSVRRAARIPVAPSAESELLPAQRVGLMAVAIVVLAVVAAMHQLTPFAILLALAVLVLANQTSARGLPLVAAVLTAAWITFMATAYLKGHLSTVAGKIGHLEENVQSNVGARLSGSPEHRHVASERLMFSASVWGLGLLGTVRAFKDRRPYAAYLLLAAAPFALVVLQPYGGE
;
A
#
# COMPACT_ATOMS: atom_id res chain seq x y z
N MET A 1 -44.93 53.15 26.73
CA MET A 1 -45.60 52.07 25.98
C MET A 1 -44.56 51.44 25.05
N ALA A 2 -44.42 50.11 25.15
CA ALA A 2 -43.78 49.08 24.31
C ALA A 2 -42.94 49.54 23.07
N SER A 3 -41.85 48.90 22.69
CA SER A 3 -41.69 47.44 22.55
C SER A 3 -40.21 47.06 22.31
N THR A 4 -39.74 46.08 23.07
CA THR A 4 -38.47 45.36 22.90
C THR A 4 -38.63 44.28 21.82
N ALA A 5 -37.83 44.35 20.75
CA ALA A 5 -37.76 43.29 19.75
C ALA A 5 -36.90 42.13 20.30
N GLY A 6 -37.54 40.98 20.52
CA GLY A 6 -36.92 39.75 21.01
C GLY A 6 -36.08 39.04 19.95
N VAL A 7 -34.91 38.59 20.39
CA VAL A 7 -34.04 37.64 19.69
C VAL A 7 -34.72 36.27 19.70
N ALA A 8 -35.13 35.78 18.53
CA ALA A 8 -35.60 34.40 18.37
C ALA A 8 -34.40 33.45 18.44
N GLY A 9 -34.33 32.65 19.50
CA GLY A 9 -33.32 31.61 19.66
C GLY A 9 -33.56 30.45 18.69
N GLU A 10 -32.50 30.01 18.02
CA GLU A 10 -32.45 28.74 17.31
C GLU A 10 -32.66 27.61 18.31
N ALA A 11 -33.81 26.94 18.25
CA ALA A 11 -34.09 25.76 19.04
C ALA A 11 -33.23 24.59 18.53
N GLU A 12 -32.25 24.19 19.34
CA GLU A 12 -31.42 23.01 19.16
C GLU A 12 -32.31 21.75 19.07
N HIS A 13 -32.54 21.24 17.86
CA HIS A 13 -33.39 20.08 17.61
C HIS A 13 -32.70 18.79 18.10
N ARG A 14 -32.92 18.44 19.37
CA ARG A 14 -32.38 17.20 19.96
C ARG A 14 -33.14 15.98 19.43
N PRO A 15 -32.44 14.93 18.99
CA PRO A 15 -33.10 13.72 18.49
C PRO A 15 -33.92 13.04 19.60
N PRO A 16 -35.02 12.36 19.25
CA PRO A 16 -35.85 11.67 20.23
C PRO A 16 -35.03 10.62 21.02
N ALA A 17 -35.27 10.50 22.32
CA ALA A 17 -34.53 9.59 23.21
C ALA A 17 -34.53 8.13 22.72
N GLU A 18 -35.58 7.68 22.04
CA GLU A 18 -35.69 6.33 21.48
C GLU A 18 -34.69 6.05 20.34
N VAL A 19 -34.32 7.07 19.57
CA VAL A 19 -33.31 6.95 18.50
C VAL A 19 -31.91 6.78 19.12
N VAL A 20 -31.64 7.52 20.20
CA VAL A 20 -30.38 7.44 20.95
C VAL A 20 -30.21 6.07 21.59
N THR A 21 -31.25 5.53 22.25
CA THR A 21 -31.18 4.21 22.91
C THR A 21 -31.00 3.06 21.93
N ARG A 22 -31.71 3.07 20.78
CA ARG A 22 -31.52 2.07 19.72
C ARG A 22 -30.11 2.11 19.12
N SER A 23 -29.54 3.31 18.96
CA SER A 23 -28.17 3.46 18.46
C SER A 23 -27.14 2.89 19.44
N LEU A 24 -27.31 3.16 20.75
CA LEU A 24 -26.46 2.62 21.81
C LEU A 24 -26.52 1.09 21.91
N TRP A 25 -27.70 0.49 21.86
CA TRP A 25 -27.84 -0.97 21.89
C TRP A 25 -27.16 -1.64 20.68
N GLY A 26 -27.33 -1.05 19.49
CA GLY A 26 -26.65 -1.50 18.29
C GLY A 26 -25.13 -1.41 18.43
N TYR A 27 -24.61 -0.32 19.00
CA TYR A 27 -23.18 -0.17 19.27
C TYR A 27 -22.65 -1.23 20.25
N MET A 28 -23.36 -1.47 21.36
CA MET A 28 -22.99 -2.48 22.35
C MET A 28 -22.97 -3.89 21.76
N TRP A 29 -24.01 -4.28 21.02
CA TRP A 29 -24.10 -5.60 20.42
C TRP A 29 -22.99 -5.87 19.41
N LEU A 30 -22.68 -4.88 18.55
CA LEU A 30 -21.59 -5.00 17.59
C LEU A 30 -20.21 -4.98 18.27
N SER A 31 -20.07 -4.29 19.41
CA SER A 31 -18.85 -4.34 20.23
C SER A 31 -18.66 -5.74 20.82
N VAL A 32 -19.72 -6.35 21.37
CA VAL A 32 -19.70 -7.75 21.85
C VAL A 32 -19.34 -8.71 20.72
N LEU A 33 -19.92 -8.53 19.53
CA LEU A 33 -19.62 -9.35 18.36
C LEU A 33 -18.14 -9.26 17.96
N THR A 34 -17.58 -8.06 17.95
CA THR A 34 -16.16 -7.81 17.62
C THR A 34 -15.24 -8.45 18.66
N THR A 35 -15.53 -8.25 19.95
CA THR A 35 -14.74 -8.82 21.05
C THR A 35 -14.85 -10.35 21.08
N GLY A 36 -16.04 -10.90 20.86
CA GLY A 36 -16.27 -12.34 20.78
C GLY A 36 -15.52 -12.98 19.62
N ALA A 37 -15.45 -12.30 18.48
CA ALA A 37 -14.65 -12.74 17.34
C ALA A 37 -13.15 -12.75 17.67
N VAL A 38 -12.62 -11.72 18.34
CA VAL A 38 -11.21 -11.70 18.78
C VAL A 38 -10.92 -12.85 19.74
N PHE A 39 -11.82 -13.10 20.71
CA PHE A 39 -11.68 -14.20 21.66
C PHE A 39 -11.71 -15.58 20.96
N LEU A 40 -12.66 -15.77 20.05
CA LEU A 40 -12.77 -16.99 19.25
C LEU A 40 -11.50 -17.21 18.40
N TRP A 41 -11.00 -16.15 17.75
CA TRP A 41 -9.76 -16.20 16.99
C TRP A 41 -8.57 -16.57 17.87
N ALA A 42 -8.43 -15.94 19.04
CA ALA A 42 -7.32 -16.21 19.96
C ALA A 42 -7.31 -17.66 20.46
N ILE A 43 -8.48 -18.21 20.80
CA ILE A 43 -8.61 -19.63 21.15
C ILE A 43 -8.25 -20.52 19.95
N SER A 44 -8.72 -20.17 18.76
CA SER A 44 -8.46 -20.94 17.54
C SER A 44 -6.97 -21.11 17.25
N LEU A 45 -6.12 -20.15 17.66
CA LEU A 45 -4.68 -20.25 17.44
C LEU A 45 -4.02 -21.37 18.25
N THR A 46 -4.59 -21.78 19.39
CA THR A 46 -4.01 -22.84 20.23
C THR A 46 -4.18 -24.24 19.63
N GLU A 47 -5.12 -24.38 18.68
CA GLU A 47 -5.40 -25.63 17.98
C GLU A 47 -4.47 -25.85 16.77
N ILE A 48 -3.70 -24.84 16.36
CA ILE A 48 -2.85 -24.91 15.17
C ILE A 48 -1.58 -25.71 15.47
N ASP A 49 -1.45 -26.88 14.83
CA ASP A 49 -0.24 -27.70 14.86
C ASP A 49 0.51 -27.62 13.52
N LEU A 50 1.55 -26.78 13.45
CA LEU A 50 2.35 -26.58 12.24
C LEU A 50 3.02 -27.88 11.73
N ARG A 51 3.20 -28.91 12.57
CA ARG A 51 3.79 -30.19 12.15
C ARG A 51 2.88 -30.99 11.21
N ARG A 52 1.60 -30.64 11.17
CA ARG A 52 0.59 -31.24 10.28
C ARG A 52 0.38 -30.43 9.01
N MET A 53 1.11 -29.32 8.84
CA MET A 53 1.00 -28.47 7.67
C MET A 53 1.49 -29.24 6.43
N ASN A 54 0.67 -29.24 5.39
CA ASN A 54 1.01 -29.82 4.10
C ASN A 54 1.35 -28.71 3.09
N ASP A 55 1.52 -29.09 1.83
CA ASP A 55 1.93 -28.20 0.76
C ASP A 55 0.88 -27.13 0.37
N LEU A 56 -0.34 -27.15 0.93
CA LEU A 56 -1.27 -26.01 0.84
C LEU A 56 -0.82 -24.83 1.71
N GLY A 57 0.15 -25.06 2.61
CA GLY A 57 0.63 -24.09 3.57
C GLY A 57 -0.32 -23.93 4.75
N LEU A 58 -0.22 -22.78 5.43
CA LEU A 58 -0.86 -22.54 6.73
C LEU A 58 -2.37 -22.84 6.73
N VAL A 59 -3.06 -22.60 5.61
CA VAL A 59 -4.50 -22.86 5.44
C VAL A 59 -4.91 -24.31 5.77
N SER A 60 -4.00 -25.28 5.60
CA SER A 60 -4.26 -26.70 5.83
C SER A 60 -4.43 -27.07 7.30
N VAL A 61 -3.99 -26.21 8.21
CA VAL A 61 -4.02 -26.43 9.66
C VAL A 61 -4.83 -25.34 10.39
N LEU A 62 -5.45 -24.41 9.67
CA LEU A 62 -6.33 -23.41 10.28
C LEU A 62 -7.69 -24.04 10.62
N PRO A 63 -8.14 -23.97 11.89
CA PRO A 63 -9.44 -24.51 12.28
C PRO A 63 -10.59 -23.66 11.72
N GLY A 64 -11.75 -24.29 11.53
CA GLY A 64 -12.96 -23.64 11.01
C GLY A 64 -13.41 -22.42 11.83
N THR A 65 -13.15 -22.45 13.13
CA THR A 65 -13.42 -21.37 14.11
C THR A 65 -12.68 -20.08 13.79
N LEU A 66 -11.49 -20.16 13.18
CA LEU A 66 -10.74 -18.98 12.75
C LEU A 66 -11.46 -18.24 11.62
N TYR A 67 -11.98 -18.96 10.64
CA TYR A 67 -12.78 -18.38 9.54
C TYR A 67 -14.10 -17.81 10.05
N LEU A 68 -14.74 -18.49 11.01
CA LEU A 68 -15.93 -17.96 11.69
C LEU A 68 -15.61 -16.63 12.39
N ALA A 69 -14.48 -16.53 13.09
CA ALA A 69 -14.07 -15.29 13.74
C ALA A 69 -13.87 -14.13 12.72
N LEU A 70 -13.20 -14.39 11.59
CA LEU A 70 -13.06 -13.41 10.51
C LEU A 70 -14.43 -12.99 9.91
N ALA A 71 -15.35 -13.93 9.76
CA ALA A 71 -16.71 -13.65 9.29
C ALA A 71 -17.49 -12.76 10.28
N LEU A 72 -17.39 -13.03 11.59
CA LEU A 72 -18.05 -12.23 12.63
C LEU A 72 -17.53 -10.78 12.66
N VAL A 73 -16.21 -10.58 12.55
CA VAL A 73 -15.60 -9.24 12.45
C VAL A 73 -16.00 -8.53 11.16
N THR A 74 -16.11 -9.26 10.05
CA THR A 74 -16.62 -8.71 8.77
C THR A 74 -18.09 -8.28 8.88
N ILE A 75 -18.94 -9.08 9.52
CA ILE A 75 -20.35 -8.75 9.77
C ILE A 75 -20.44 -7.52 10.67
N SER A 76 -19.65 -7.47 11.76
CA SER A 76 -19.59 -6.32 12.66
C SER A 76 -19.22 -5.04 11.91
N PHE A 77 -18.19 -5.10 11.06
CA PHE A 77 -17.77 -3.99 10.20
C PHE A 77 -18.89 -3.52 9.27
N CYS A 78 -19.48 -4.43 8.49
CA CYS A 78 -20.56 -4.10 7.54
C CYS A 78 -21.79 -3.49 8.22
N LEU A 79 -22.17 -3.99 9.40
CA LEU A 79 -23.29 -3.44 10.18
C LEU A 79 -22.95 -2.10 10.84
N SER A 80 -21.68 -1.87 11.20
CA SER A 80 -21.20 -0.59 11.73
C SER A 80 -21.26 0.51 10.67
N LEU A 81 -21.03 0.19 9.39
CA LEU A 81 -21.12 1.15 8.30
C LEU A 81 -22.53 1.73 8.07
N ARG A 82 -23.59 1.05 8.52
CA ARG A 82 -24.98 1.50 8.33
C ARG A 82 -25.29 2.81 9.06
N ASP A 83 -24.57 3.08 10.14
CA ASP A 83 -24.66 4.32 10.92
C ASP A 83 -23.24 4.76 11.32
N ILE A 84 -22.46 5.11 10.28
CA ILE A 84 -21.04 5.39 10.44
C ILE A 84 -20.75 6.60 11.32
N GLU A 85 -21.64 7.58 11.38
CA GLU A 85 -21.47 8.78 12.20
C GLU A 85 -21.49 8.42 13.68
N ALA A 86 -22.45 7.61 14.11
CA ALA A 86 -22.51 7.13 15.49
C ALA A 86 -21.47 6.04 15.80
N ARG A 87 -21.07 5.24 14.81
CA ARG A 87 -20.28 4.00 15.01
C ARG A 87 -18.85 4.08 14.49
N LYS A 88 -18.35 5.28 14.15
CA LYS A 88 -17.00 5.47 13.61
C LYS A 88 -15.89 4.81 14.46
N PRO A 89 -15.90 4.91 15.81
CA PRO A 89 -14.89 4.23 16.62
C PRO A 89 -14.90 2.71 16.42
N LEU A 90 -16.07 2.11 16.25
CA LEU A 90 -16.21 0.67 16.02
C LEU A 90 -15.80 0.25 14.61
N VAL A 91 -16.00 1.11 13.59
CA VAL A 91 -15.45 0.89 12.25
C VAL A 91 -13.92 0.87 12.29
N VAL A 92 -13.31 1.83 13.00
CA VAL A 92 -11.85 1.87 13.21
C VAL A 92 -11.39 0.61 13.95
N ALA A 93 -12.05 0.25 15.05
CA ALA A 93 -11.71 -0.93 15.84
C ALA A 93 -11.77 -2.21 15.00
N ASN A 94 -12.82 -2.41 14.19
CA ASN A 94 -12.95 -3.56 13.31
C ASN A 94 -11.80 -3.63 12.27
N VAL A 95 -11.37 -2.51 11.69
CA VAL A 95 -10.22 -2.49 10.77
C VAL A 95 -8.93 -2.85 11.49
N LEU A 96 -8.68 -2.29 12.67
CA LEU A 96 -7.49 -2.63 13.46
C LEU A 96 -7.48 -4.10 13.88
N VAL A 97 -8.64 -4.63 14.26
CA VAL A 97 -8.85 -6.04 14.58
C VAL A 97 -8.62 -6.92 13.36
N LEU A 98 -9.12 -6.54 12.18
CA LEU A 98 -8.86 -7.29 10.93
C LEU A 98 -7.35 -7.35 10.64
N ILE A 99 -6.66 -6.21 10.70
CA ILE A 99 -5.20 -6.15 10.50
C ILE A 99 -4.51 -7.08 11.50
N PHE A 100 -4.87 -6.98 12.78
CA PHE A 100 -4.28 -7.86 13.78
C PHE A 100 -4.56 -9.34 13.50
N MET A 101 -5.82 -9.71 13.26
CA MET A 101 -6.23 -11.10 13.04
C MET A 101 -5.59 -11.73 11.79
N LEU A 102 -5.33 -10.97 10.73
CA LEU A 102 -4.69 -11.48 9.52
C LEU A 102 -3.17 -11.56 9.65
N TYR A 103 -2.54 -10.51 10.19
CA TYR A 103 -1.07 -10.38 10.16
C TYR A 103 -0.38 -10.86 11.44
N ALA A 104 -1.13 -11.17 12.51
CA ALA A 104 -0.59 -11.70 13.76
C ALA A 104 -0.54 -13.24 13.82
N ILE A 105 -1.18 -13.97 12.89
CA ILE A 105 -1.21 -15.44 12.93
C ILE A 105 0.22 -16.01 12.89
N ALA A 106 0.98 -15.65 11.86
CA ALA A 106 2.36 -16.11 11.69
C ALA A 106 3.24 -15.81 12.91
N PRO A 107 3.36 -14.56 13.41
CA PRO A 107 4.22 -14.29 14.56
C PRO A 107 3.76 -14.94 15.87
N ILE A 108 2.49 -15.33 16.02
CA ILE A 108 2.02 -16.02 17.23
C ILE A 108 2.28 -17.52 17.14
N VAL A 109 2.01 -18.13 15.99
CA VAL A 109 2.04 -19.58 15.80
C VAL A 109 3.42 -20.09 15.38
N GLU A 110 4.15 -19.31 14.57
CA GLU A 110 5.50 -19.63 14.12
C GLU A 110 6.52 -19.13 15.16
N HIS A 111 7.53 -19.95 15.44
CA HIS A 111 8.59 -19.62 16.38
C HIS A 111 9.65 -18.72 15.76
N GLU A 112 9.85 -18.85 14.44
CA GLU A 112 10.92 -18.21 13.68
C GLU A 112 10.37 -17.50 12.44
N PRO A 113 11.03 -16.44 11.94
CA PRO A 113 10.63 -15.81 10.68
C PRO A 113 10.68 -16.80 9.50
N LYS A 114 9.54 -17.04 8.85
CA LYS A 114 9.42 -17.93 7.69
C LYS A 114 10.24 -17.54 6.46
N LEU A 115 10.49 -16.24 6.26
CA LEU A 115 11.14 -15.75 5.06
C LEU A 115 12.66 -15.76 5.23
N ALA A 116 13.35 -16.55 4.40
CA ALA A 116 14.82 -16.59 4.36
C ALA A 116 15.46 -15.19 4.15
N ALA A 117 14.76 -14.29 3.45
CA ALA A 117 15.20 -12.90 3.28
C ALA A 117 15.31 -12.14 4.62
N ALA A 118 14.42 -12.39 5.58
CA ALA A 118 14.46 -11.75 6.89
C ALA A 118 15.75 -12.11 7.67
N TRP A 119 16.21 -13.35 7.54
CA TRP A 119 17.48 -13.80 8.14
C TRP A 119 18.70 -13.13 7.49
N ARG A 120 18.70 -12.98 6.17
CA ARG A 120 19.74 -12.21 5.46
C ARG A 120 19.76 -10.75 5.93
N HIS A 121 18.60 -10.10 6.05
CA HIS A 121 18.51 -8.73 6.57
C HIS A 121 19.03 -8.61 8.00
N ALA A 122 18.69 -9.57 8.87
CA ALA A 122 19.20 -9.61 10.24
C ALA A 122 20.73 -9.76 10.27
N GLY A 123 21.32 -10.57 9.39
CA GLY A 123 22.77 -10.71 9.25
C GLY A 123 23.48 -9.43 8.80
N VAL A 124 22.90 -8.70 7.83
CA VAL A 124 23.43 -7.38 7.40
C VAL A 124 23.35 -6.38 8.56
N ILE A 125 22.24 -6.36 9.30
CA ILE A 125 22.08 -5.48 10.48
C ILE A 125 23.07 -5.83 11.59
N GLU A 126 23.28 -7.12 11.87
CA GLU A 126 24.29 -7.58 12.85
C GLU A 126 25.67 -7.07 12.47
N TYR A 127 26.07 -7.24 11.21
CA TYR A 127 27.38 -6.79 10.73
C TYR A 127 27.58 -5.29 10.96
N ILE A 128 26.57 -4.47 10.63
CA ILE A 128 26.62 -3.02 10.85
C ILE A 128 26.67 -2.70 12.35
N THR A 129 25.88 -3.41 13.16
CA THR A 129 25.81 -3.20 14.62
C THR A 129 27.15 -3.50 15.29
N ARG A 130 27.81 -4.59 14.88
CA ARG A 130 29.10 -5.04 15.44
C ARG A 130 30.29 -4.26 14.92
N THR A 131 30.31 -3.93 13.63
CA THR A 131 31.49 -3.30 13.01
C THR A 131 31.39 -1.79 12.86
N GLY A 132 30.18 -1.22 12.86
CA GLY A 132 29.95 0.19 12.54
C GLY A 132 30.12 0.54 11.06
N HIS A 133 30.33 -0.44 10.18
CA HIS A 133 30.67 -0.22 8.77
C HIS A 133 29.73 -0.98 7.83
N VAL A 134 29.69 -0.54 6.57
CA VAL A 134 29.06 -1.25 5.45
C VAL A 134 30.14 -1.91 4.58
N ASN A 135 29.84 -3.04 3.95
CA ASN A 135 30.80 -3.75 3.11
C ASN A 135 30.16 -4.28 1.82
N PRO A 136 30.18 -3.48 0.73
CA PRO A 136 29.62 -3.85 -0.58
C PRO A 136 30.24 -5.09 -1.25
N ARG A 137 31.30 -5.68 -0.69
CA ARG A 137 31.91 -6.92 -1.21
C ARG A 137 31.24 -8.20 -0.69
N ILE A 138 30.40 -8.10 0.33
CA ILE A 138 29.74 -9.26 0.95
C ILE A 138 28.38 -9.52 0.30
N ASP A 139 27.54 -8.48 0.22
CA ASP A 139 26.17 -8.59 -0.25
C ASP A 139 25.72 -7.24 -0.83
N ALA A 140 24.89 -7.27 -1.87
CA ALA A 140 24.33 -6.10 -2.54
C ALA A 140 23.52 -5.19 -1.59
N TYR A 141 22.98 -5.75 -0.50
CA TYR A 141 22.27 -4.94 0.51
C TYR A 141 23.13 -3.82 1.12
N PHE A 142 24.46 -3.95 1.12
CA PHE A 142 25.35 -2.89 1.60
C PHE A 142 25.46 -1.70 0.65
N ASP A 143 25.06 -1.83 -0.62
CA ASP A 143 24.98 -0.72 -1.59
C ASP A 143 23.69 0.13 -1.40
N TRP A 144 22.68 -0.41 -0.70
CA TRP A 144 21.49 0.30 -0.22
C TRP A 144 21.32 0.16 1.31
N PRO A 145 22.29 0.68 2.08
CA PRO A 145 22.43 0.33 3.48
C PRO A 145 21.40 1.00 4.39
N GLY A 146 20.60 1.94 3.88
CA GLY A 146 19.78 2.82 4.71
C GLY A 146 18.88 2.08 5.70
N PHE A 147 18.19 1.04 5.23
CA PHE A 147 17.25 0.29 6.06
C PHE A 147 17.99 -0.49 7.15
N PHE A 148 19.13 -1.05 6.79
CA PHE A 148 19.95 -1.86 7.68
C PHE A 148 20.68 -1.00 8.73
N ILE A 149 21.11 0.21 8.38
CA ILE A 149 21.64 1.19 9.33
C ILE A 149 20.54 1.61 10.33
N ALA A 150 19.33 1.92 9.85
CA ALA A 150 18.21 2.24 10.72
C ALA A 150 17.84 1.04 11.62
N GLY A 151 17.83 -0.17 11.08
CA GLY A 151 17.63 -1.41 11.83
C GLY A 151 18.67 -1.59 12.94
N ALA A 152 19.96 -1.41 12.63
CA ALA A 152 21.04 -1.49 13.61
C ALA A 152 20.87 -0.46 14.74
N PHE A 153 20.52 0.77 14.39
CA PHE A 153 20.23 1.83 15.36
C PHE A 153 19.06 1.45 16.28
N VAL A 154 17.93 1.03 15.73
CA VAL A 154 16.73 0.65 16.50
C VAL A 154 17.01 -0.57 17.39
N THR A 155 17.66 -1.61 16.86
CA THR A 155 18.04 -2.81 17.63
C THR A 155 18.93 -2.42 18.82
N LYS A 156 19.92 -1.56 18.61
CA LYS A 156 20.84 -1.12 19.66
C LYS A 156 20.17 -0.25 20.72
N VAL A 157 19.37 0.75 20.31
CA VAL A 157 18.69 1.66 21.25
C VAL A 157 17.60 0.95 22.05
N ALA A 158 16.91 -0.02 21.44
CA ALA A 158 15.92 -0.85 22.13
C ALA A 158 16.55 -1.92 23.05
N GLY A 159 17.89 -2.04 23.09
CA GLY A 159 18.58 -3.05 23.88
C GLY A 159 18.31 -4.49 23.43
N LEU A 160 17.94 -4.68 22.16
CA LEU A 160 17.62 -6.00 21.60
C LEU A 160 18.92 -6.74 21.23
N GLY A 161 19.01 -8.02 21.58
CA GLY A 161 20.15 -8.86 21.19
C GLY A 161 20.20 -9.19 19.70
N SER A 162 19.09 -9.03 18.96
CA SER A 162 19.01 -9.31 17.53
C SER A 162 17.87 -8.56 16.86
N ALA A 163 18.06 -8.22 15.58
CA ALA A 163 17.00 -7.67 14.73
C ALA A 163 15.91 -8.70 14.37
N VAL A 164 16.13 -10.00 14.61
CA VAL A 164 15.12 -11.06 14.42
C VAL A 164 13.87 -10.80 15.26
N THR A 165 14.01 -10.22 16.45
CA THR A 165 12.87 -9.83 17.30
C THR A 165 11.99 -8.78 16.63
N LEU A 166 12.59 -7.82 15.92
CA LEU A 166 11.85 -6.85 15.10
C LEU A 166 11.18 -7.55 13.92
N ALA A 167 11.86 -8.53 13.33
CA ALA A 167 11.36 -9.24 12.16
C ALA A 167 10.05 -9.99 12.40
N ARG A 168 9.88 -10.54 13.60
CA ARG A 168 8.66 -11.22 14.02
C ARG A 168 7.43 -10.31 13.92
N TRP A 169 7.52 -9.08 14.44
CA TRP A 169 6.35 -8.18 14.55
C TRP A 169 6.19 -7.20 13.37
N ALA A 170 7.12 -7.23 12.41
CA ALA A 170 7.13 -6.31 11.27
C ALA A 170 5.85 -6.33 10.42
N PRO A 171 5.22 -7.48 10.10
CA PRO A 171 3.97 -7.50 9.33
C PRO A 171 2.87 -6.64 9.95
N ILE A 172 2.63 -6.81 11.25
CA ILE A 172 1.63 -6.03 11.98
C ILE A 172 2.01 -4.55 11.99
N PHE A 173 3.26 -4.25 12.31
CA PHE A 173 3.76 -2.87 12.38
C PHE A 173 3.58 -2.13 11.05
N PHE A 174 4.02 -2.72 9.94
CA PHE A 174 3.90 -2.09 8.62
C PHE A 174 2.45 -1.96 8.18
N ASN A 175 1.60 -2.97 8.41
CA ASN A 175 0.19 -2.84 8.06
C ASN A 175 -0.51 -1.74 8.86
N PHE A 176 -0.20 -1.55 10.14
CA PHE A 176 -0.71 -0.39 10.87
C PHE A 176 -0.17 0.94 10.32
N LEU A 177 1.12 1.00 9.95
CA LEU A 177 1.69 2.20 9.32
C LEU A 177 1.02 2.53 7.98
N PHE A 178 0.63 1.54 7.18
CA PHE A 178 -0.04 1.76 5.89
C PHE A 178 -1.42 2.40 6.05
N LEU A 179 -2.08 2.26 7.22
CA LEU A 179 -3.46 2.70 7.42
C LEU A 179 -3.63 4.21 7.20
N LEU A 180 -2.72 5.00 7.76
CA LEU A 180 -2.79 6.45 7.69
C LEU A 180 -2.67 6.98 6.24
N PRO A 181 -1.61 6.66 5.46
CA PRO A 181 -1.54 7.12 4.08
C PRO A 181 -2.68 6.58 3.22
N LEU A 182 -3.13 5.34 3.42
CA LEU A 182 -4.29 4.80 2.69
C LEU A 182 -5.57 5.61 2.97
N LEU A 183 -5.84 5.95 4.23
CA LEU A 183 -6.98 6.79 4.58
C LEU A 183 -6.92 8.16 3.89
N VAL A 184 -5.73 8.77 3.80
CA VAL A 184 -5.54 10.04 3.08
C VAL A 184 -5.81 9.86 1.58
N ILE A 185 -5.22 8.83 0.96
CA ILE A 185 -5.40 8.53 -0.48
C ILE A 185 -6.87 8.28 -0.82
N PHE A 186 -7.60 7.51 -0.02
CA PHE A 186 -9.00 7.22 -0.31
C PHE A 186 -9.91 8.43 -0.05
N ARG A 187 -9.60 9.26 0.96
CA ARG A 187 -10.32 10.52 1.21
C ARG A 187 -10.06 11.58 0.14
N THR A 188 -8.95 11.52 -0.60
CA THR A 188 -8.78 12.38 -1.79
C THR A 188 -9.63 11.91 -2.97
N ALA A 189 -10.09 10.65 -2.97
CA ALA A 189 -10.90 10.10 -4.04
C ALA A 189 -12.40 10.31 -3.81
N THR A 190 -12.88 10.23 -2.57
CA THR A 190 -14.30 10.34 -2.25
C THR A 190 -14.53 10.99 -0.88
N ARG A 191 -15.66 11.70 -0.76
CA ARG A 191 -16.17 12.23 0.51
C ARG A 191 -17.06 11.25 1.27
N ASP A 192 -17.48 10.17 0.60
CA ASP A 192 -18.27 9.11 1.24
C ASP A 192 -17.36 8.30 2.17
N GLU A 193 -17.48 8.55 3.48
CA GLU A 193 -16.71 7.84 4.50
C GLU A 193 -16.96 6.33 4.43
N ARG A 194 -18.15 5.85 4.07
CA ARG A 194 -18.40 4.40 3.95
C ARG A 194 -17.52 3.80 2.85
N ALA A 195 -17.47 4.45 1.69
CA ALA A 195 -16.63 4.02 0.58
C ALA A 195 -15.13 4.05 0.96
N VAL A 196 -14.68 5.04 1.71
CA VAL A 196 -13.30 5.10 2.24
C VAL A 196 -12.98 3.89 3.10
N TRP A 197 -13.82 3.60 4.10
CA TRP A 197 -13.58 2.48 5.02
C TRP A 197 -13.72 1.13 4.35
N VAL A 198 -14.64 0.96 3.39
CA VAL A 198 -14.73 -0.24 2.56
C VAL A 198 -13.47 -0.42 1.71
N ALA A 199 -12.91 0.66 1.13
CA ALA A 199 -11.66 0.58 0.37
C ALA A 199 -10.47 0.18 1.26
N VAL A 200 -10.38 0.72 2.49
CA VAL A 200 -9.37 0.31 3.48
C VAL A 200 -9.53 -1.16 3.85
N TRP A 201 -10.75 -1.59 4.15
CA TRP A 201 -11.05 -3.00 4.46
C TRP A 201 -10.62 -3.92 3.32
N PHE A 202 -11.02 -3.56 2.09
CA PHE A 202 -10.70 -4.33 0.90
C PHE A 202 -9.19 -4.35 0.63
N PHE A 203 -8.47 -3.24 0.86
CA PHE A 203 -7.01 -3.24 0.79
C PHE A 203 -6.43 -4.32 1.69
N TYR A 204 -6.70 -4.33 2.99
CA TYR A 204 -6.11 -5.32 3.90
C TYR A 204 -6.56 -6.75 3.63
N ALA A 205 -7.83 -6.94 3.27
CA ALA A 205 -8.39 -8.26 2.95
C ALA A 205 -7.83 -8.84 1.65
N THR A 206 -7.33 -7.99 0.74
CA THR A 206 -6.78 -8.42 -0.55
C THR A 206 -5.29 -8.19 -0.72
N ASN A 207 -4.66 -7.59 0.28
CA ASN A 207 -3.23 -7.37 0.30
C ASN A 207 -2.49 -8.69 0.46
N TRP A 208 -1.48 -8.89 -0.38
CA TRP A 208 -0.71 -10.13 -0.38
C TRP A 208 0.15 -10.22 0.89
N VAL A 209 -0.04 -11.29 1.67
CA VAL A 209 0.75 -11.58 2.86
C VAL A 209 2.18 -11.92 2.48
N GLY A 210 3.17 -11.28 3.12
CA GLY A 210 4.59 -11.57 2.92
C GLY A 210 5.38 -10.49 2.18
N GLN A 211 4.75 -9.40 1.74
CA GLN A 211 5.44 -8.19 1.22
C GLN A 211 5.81 -7.19 2.34
N ASP A 212 5.22 -7.40 3.51
CA ASP A 212 5.21 -6.58 4.73
C ASP A 212 6.16 -7.13 5.80
N TYR A 213 7.02 -8.06 5.42
CA TYR A 213 8.08 -8.57 6.29
C TYR A 213 9.17 -7.53 6.53
N PHE A 214 10.01 -7.77 7.53
CA PHE A 214 11.09 -6.87 7.92
C PHE A 214 12.15 -6.74 6.82
N SER A 215 11.95 -5.73 5.99
CA SER A 215 12.65 -5.54 4.74
C SER A 215 12.70 -4.06 4.35
N PRO A 216 13.70 -3.67 3.55
CA PRO A 216 13.69 -2.35 2.94
C PRO A 216 12.48 -2.14 2.03
N GLN A 217 11.91 -3.22 1.47
CA GLN A 217 10.74 -3.19 0.58
C GLN A 217 9.51 -2.68 1.33
N ALA A 218 9.18 -3.26 2.49
CA ALA A 218 8.01 -2.88 3.27
C ALA A 218 8.07 -1.41 3.73
N LEU A 219 9.24 -0.96 4.20
CA LEU A 219 9.43 0.45 4.59
C LEU A 219 9.33 1.39 3.38
N SER A 220 9.92 1.01 2.25
CA SER A 220 9.86 1.82 1.04
C SER A 220 8.45 1.87 0.46
N PHE A 221 7.65 0.80 0.61
CA PHE A 221 6.24 0.80 0.25
C PHE A 221 5.41 1.74 1.13
N PHE A 222 5.65 1.78 2.45
CA PHE A 222 5.05 2.80 3.31
C PHE A 222 5.39 4.22 2.84
N LEU A 223 6.67 4.49 2.58
CA LEU A 223 7.13 5.80 2.10
C LEU A 223 6.55 6.15 0.73
N TYR A 224 6.37 5.17 -0.16
CA TYR A 224 5.68 5.33 -1.43
C TYR A 224 4.21 5.72 -1.22
N LEU A 225 3.47 5.03 -0.35
CA LEU A 225 2.08 5.37 -0.02
C LEU A 225 1.98 6.76 0.61
N ALA A 226 2.90 7.12 1.51
CA ALA A 226 2.95 8.44 2.14
C ALA A 226 3.23 9.56 1.10
N LEU A 227 4.15 9.31 0.16
CA LEU A 227 4.40 10.23 -0.95
C LEU A 227 3.17 10.36 -1.86
N LEU A 228 2.51 9.26 -2.21
CA LEU A 228 1.27 9.31 -3.00
C LEU A 228 0.17 10.07 -2.26
N ALA A 229 -0.03 9.82 -0.97
CA ALA A 229 -0.97 10.55 -0.13
C ALA A 229 -0.70 12.06 -0.18
N LEU A 230 0.58 12.46 -0.04
CA LEU A 230 1.00 13.85 -0.12
C LEU A 230 0.72 14.46 -1.50
N LEU A 231 1.09 13.76 -2.57
CA LEU A 231 0.90 14.26 -3.93
C LEU A 231 -0.58 14.36 -4.31
N LEU A 232 -1.37 13.33 -4.01
CA LEU A 232 -2.80 13.28 -4.30
C LEU A 232 -3.57 14.35 -3.54
N ARG A 233 -3.16 14.65 -2.30
CA ARG A 233 -3.83 15.66 -1.47
C ARG A 233 -3.51 17.08 -1.91
N TRP A 234 -2.24 17.38 -2.20
CA TRP A 234 -1.75 18.76 -2.30
C TRP A 234 -1.18 19.16 -3.65
N PHE A 235 -0.81 18.21 -4.50
CA PHE A 235 -0.15 18.49 -5.78
C PHE A 235 -0.89 17.93 -7.00
N VAL A 236 -2.00 17.21 -6.84
CA VAL A 236 -2.83 16.80 -7.98
C VAL A 236 -3.56 18.01 -8.54
N ARG A 237 -3.46 18.15 -9.87
CA ARG A 237 -4.12 19.22 -10.62
C ARG A 237 -5.43 18.73 -11.22
N SER A 238 -6.44 19.56 -11.02
CA SER A 238 -7.77 19.38 -11.58
C SER A 238 -7.84 19.81 -13.06
N ARG A 239 -7.15 19.08 -13.94
CA ARG A 239 -7.17 19.34 -15.41
C ARG A 239 -7.62 18.11 -16.19
N PRO A 240 -8.33 18.30 -17.33
CA PRO A 240 -8.53 17.28 -18.35
C PRO A 240 -7.25 16.49 -18.62
N LEU A 241 -7.38 15.16 -18.75
CA LEU A 241 -6.29 14.29 -19.23
C LEU A 241 -5.69 14.90 -20.50
N GLY A 242 -4.51 15.49 -20.35
CA GLY A 242 -3.80 16.18 -21.41
C GLY A 242 -2.59 15.37 -21.82
N LEU A 243 -2.82 14.15 -22.36
CA LEU A 243 -1.75 13.36 -22.96
C LEU A 243 -1.20 14.15 -24.16
N ARG A 244 -0.08 14.84 -23.95
CA ARG A 244 0.71 15.45 -25.02
C ARG A 244 1.42 14.31 -25.76
N LEU A 245 0.71 13.63 -26.65
CA LEU A 245 1.35 12.70 -27.57
C LEU A 245 2.32 13.52 -28.45
N PRO A 246 3.65 13.25 -28.42
CA PRO A 246 4.56 13.94 -29.29
C PRO A 246 4.18 13.65 -30.75
N PRO A 247 4.03 14.67 -31.62
CA PRO A 247 3.57 14.49 -33.00
C PRO A 247 4.58 13.78 -33.92
N ARG A 248 5.67 13.21 -33.38
CA ARG A 248 6.85 12.78 -34.14
C ARG A 248 7.13 11.27 -34.17
N PHE A 249 6.34 10.45 -33.49
CA PHE A 249 6.41 9.00 -33.68
C PHE A 249 5.26 8.59 -34.59
N GLY A 250 5.57 8.20 -35.82
CA GLY A 250 4.63 7.81 -36.89
C GLY A 250 3.83 6.52 -36.61
N ILE A 251 3.44 6.30 -35.36
CA ILE A 251 2.56 5.22 -34.96
C ILE A 251 1.13 5.72 -35.18
N SER A 252 0.44 5.14 -36.14
CA SER A 252 -0.98 5.36 -36.38
C SER A 252 -1.78 4.93 -35.15
N THR A 253 -1.99 5.86 -34.22
CA THR A 253 -2.79 5.60 -33.02
C THR A 253 -4.23 5.35 -33.45
N PRO A 254 -4.81 4.17 -33.17
CA PRO A 254 -6.14 3.85 -33.63
C PRO A 254 -7.17 4.89 -33.17
N ALA A 255 -8.10 5.27 -34.05
CA ALA A 255 -9.08 6.33 -33.76
C ALA A 255 -9.93 6.06 -32.51
N TRP A 256 -10.13 4.80 -32.13
CA TRP A 256 -10.82 4.41 -30.90
C TRP A 256 -10.02 4.78 -29.65
N VAL A 257 -8.68 4.67 -29.67
CA VAL A 257 -7.79 5.09 -28.57
C VAL A 257 -7.89 6.60 -28.39
N VAL A 258 -7.80 7.36 -29.48
CA VAL A 258 -7.92 8.82 -29.46
C VAL A 258 -9.30 9.27 -28.94
N ARG A 259 -10.39 8.60 -29.34
CA ARG A 259 -11.74 8.87 -28.81
C ARG A 259 -11.86 8.55 -27.33
N SER A 260 -11.32 7.41 -26.88
CA SER A 260 -11.36 7.01 -25.47
C SER A 260 -10.57 7.98 -24.60
N VAL A 261 -9.38 8.40 -25.02
CA VAL A 261 -8.56 9.42 -24.34
C VAL A 261 -9.30 10.77 -24.30
N ARG A 262 -9.89 11.22 -25.42
CA ARG A 262 -10.68 12.46 -25.45
C ARG A 262 -11.93 12.40 -24.58
N ARG A 263 -12.56 11.23 -24.45
CA ARG A 263 -13.73 11.03 -23.58
C ARG A 263 -13.30 11.03 -22.10
N ALA A 264 -12.17 10.40 -21.78
CA ALA A 264 -11.55 10.45 -20.46
C ALA A 264 -11.12 11.87 -20.05
N ALA A 265 -10.67 12.69 -21.02
CA ALA A 265 -10.31 14.09 -20.77
C ALA A 265 -11.49 15.00 -20.38
N ARG A 266 -12.74 14.57 -20.57
CA ARG A 266 -13.94 15.38 -20.24
C ARG A 266 -14.50 15.11 -18.83
N ILE A 267 -13.80 14.30 -18.05
CA ILE A 267 -14.25 13.93 -16.71
C ILE A 267 -14.04 15.14 -15.76
N PRO A 268 -15.10 15.66 -15.12
CA PRO A 268 -14.98 16.71 -14.11
C PRO A 268 -14.12 16.25 -12.94
N VAL A 269 -13.38 17.16 -12.32
CA VAL A 269 -12.34 16.84 -11.34
C VAL A 269 -12.76 17.23 -9.91
N ALA A 270 -12.30 16.50 -8.89
CA ALA A 270 -12.46 16.89 -7.49
C ALA A 270 -11.68 18.19 -7.20
N PRO A 271 -12.14 19.05 -6.27
CA PRO A 271 -11.37 20.21 -5.83
C PRO A 271 -10.06 19.77 -5.20
N SER A 272 -8.92 20.29 -5.69
CA SER A 272 -7.61 20.07 -5.08
C SER A 272 -7.42 21.01 -3.88
N ALA A 273 -6.85 20.54 -2.78
CA ALA A 273 -6.44 21.40 -1.67
C ALA A 273 -5.23 22.30 -2.00
N GLU A 274 -4.71 22.26 -3.25
CA GLU A 274 -3.58 23.11 -3.68
C GLU A 274 -3.87 24.61 -3.50
N SER A 275 -5.11 25.05 -3.73
CA SER A 275 -5.49 26.46 -3.58
C SER A 275 -5.53 26.95 -2.13
N GLU A 276 -5.52 26.02 -1.17
CA GLU A 276 -5.55 26.30 0.27
C GLU A 276 -4.14 26.46 0.87
N LEU A 277 -3.08 26.17 0.09
CA LEU A 277 -1.71 26.17 0.59
C LEU A 277 -1.07 27.55 0.54
N LEU A 278 -0.50 27.96 1.68
CA LEU A 278 0.44 29.06 1.74
C LEU A 278 1.74 28.70 1.00
N PRO A 279 2.46 29.67 0.41
CA PRO A 279 3.72 29.41 -0.29
C PRO A 279 4.75 28.65 0.55
N ALA A 280 4.88 28.98 1.84
CA ALA A 280 5.78 28.30 2.77
C ALA A 280 5.39 26.83 3.01
N GLN A 281 4.09 26.53 3.14
CA GLN A 281 3.61 25.16 3.30
C GLN A 281 3.89 24.33 2.04
N ARG A 282 3.70 24.92 0.85
CA ARG A 282 4.03 24.27 -0.41
C ARG A 282 5.51 23.93 -0.51
N VAL A 283 6.40 24.85 -0.11
CA VAL A 283 7.85 24.60 -0.07
C VAL A 283 8.18 23.49 0.93
N GLY A 284 7.61 23.52 2.13
CA GLY A 284 7.79 22.49 3.15
C GLY A 284 7.36 21.10 2.67
N LEU A 285 6.18 20.98 2.05
CA LEU A 285 5.70 19.71 1.50
C LEU A 285 6.57 19.20 0.34
N MET A 286 7.09 20.10 -0.50
CA MET A 286 8.03 19.74 -1.56
C MET A 286 9.36 19.23 -0.97
N ALA A 287 9.88 19.90 0.05
CA ALA A 287 11.08 19.47 0.75
C ALA A 287 10.89 18.07 1.37
N VAL A 288 9.75 17.82 2.01
CA VAL A 288 9.39 16.48 2.53
C VAL A 288 9.37 15.45 1.40
N ALA A 289 8.74 15.74 0.26
CA ALA A 289 8.73 14.82 -0.88
C ALA A 289 10.14 14.50 -1.38
N ILE A 290 11.03 15.49 -1.48
CA ILE A 290 12.43 15.30 -1.91
C ILE A 290 13.21 14.47 -0.88
N VAL A 291 13.02 14.72 0.42
CA VAL A 291 13.63 13.91 1.49
C VAL A 291 13.17 12.46 1.40
N VAL A 292 11.87 12.23 1.21
CA VAL A 292 11.34 10.86 1.02
C VAL A 292 11.96 10.18 -0.19
N LEU A 293 12.11 10.88 -1.33
CA LEU A 293 12.80 10.34 -2.51
C LEU A 293 14.25 9.94 -2.21
N ALA A 294 15.00 10.81 -1.53
CA ALA A 294 16.39 10.54 -1.17
C ALA A 294 16.51 9.36 -0.20
N VAL A 295 15.62 9.28 0.79
CA VAL A 295 15.56 8.16 1.73
C VAL A 295 15.25 6.87 0.98
N VAL A 296 14.20 6.81 0.15
CA VAL A 296 13.86 5.59 -0.59
C VAL A 296 15.01 5.14 -1.51
N ALA A 297 15.70 6.09 -2.17
CA ALA A 297 16.89 5.80 -2.98
C ALA A 297 18.03 5.15 -2.18
N ALA A 298 18.17 5.49 -0.90
CA ALA A 298 19.16 4.88 0.00
C ALA A 298 18.73 3.55 0.62
N MET A 299 17.43 3.26 0.63
CA MET A 299 16.84 2.10 1.31
C MET A 299 16.63 0.93 0.36
N HIS A 300 16.22 1.19 -0.87
CA HIS A 300 15.73 0.14 -1.77
C HIS A 300 16.15 0.35 -3.21
N GLN A 301 16.57 -0.75 -3.84
CA GLN A 301 17.05 -0.76 -5.22
C GLN A 301 15.93 -0.47 -6.25
N LEU A 302 14.71 -0.97 -6.04
CA LEU A 302 13.59 -0.86 -6.99
C LEU A 302 12.60 0.30 -6.79
N THR A 303 12.13 0.52 -5.56
CA THR A 303 11.05 1.48 -5.29
C THR A 303 11.30 2.88 -5.84
N PRO A 304 12.54 3.41 -5.93
CA PRO A 304 12.79 4.68 -6.61
C PRO A 304 12.30 4.71 -8.07
N PHE A 305 12.43 3.59 -8.81
CA PHE A 305 11.93 3.47 -10.18
C PHE A 305 10.40 3.41 -10.24
N ALA A 306 9.77 2.71 -9.29
CA ALA A 306 8.31 2.70 -9.18
C ALA A 306 7.76 4.11 -8.89
N ILE A 307 8.41 4.85 -7.97
CA ILE A 307 8.08 6.25 -7.69
C ILE A 307 8.28 7.12 -8.93
N LEU A 308 9.43 6.98 -9.60
CA LEU A 308 9.74 7.74 -10.81
C LEU A 308 8.67 7.53 -11.89
N LEU A 309 8.24 6.29 -12.10
CA LEU A 309 7.21 5.95 -13.07
C LEU A 309 5.84 6.53 -12.69
N ALA A 310 5.44 6.41 -11.42
CA ALA A 310 4.22 7.03 -10.90
C ALA A 310 4.21 8.55 -11.10
N LEU A 311 5.32 9.22 -10.76
CA LEU A 311 5.51 10.67 -10.96
C LEU A 311 5.49 11.04 -12.45
N ALA A 312 6.20 10.31 -13.29
CA ALA A 312 6.29 10.56 -14.71
C ALA A 312 4.91 10.45 -15.38
N VAL A 313 4.14 9.41 -15.07
CA VAL A 313 2.79 9.24 -15.62
C VAL A 313 1.87 10.40 -15.19
N LEU A 314 1.92 10.83 -13.93
CA LEU A 314 1.15 11.98 -13.46
C LEU A 314 1.56 13.28 -14.18
N VAL A 315 2.85 13.50 -14.43
CA VAL A 315 3.34 14.69 -15.15
C VAL A 315 2.99 14.66 -16.63
N LEU A 316 3.18 13.52 -17.30
CA LEU A 316 2.87 13.34 -18.73
C LEU A 316 1.37 13.46 -19.01
N ALA A 317 0.54 12.99 -18.09
CA ALA A 317 -0.91 13.15 -18.14
C ALA A 317 -1.40 14.54 -17.66
N ASN A 318 -0.47 15.41 -17.25
CA ASN A 318 -0.73 16.75 -16.72
C ASN A 318 -1.69 16.74 -15.50
N GLN A 319 -1.58 15.72 -14.66
CA GLN A 319 -2.38 15.49 -13.45
C GLN A 319 -1.70 15.99 -12.17
N THR A 320 -0.51 16.60 -12.24
CA THR A 320 0.18 17.15 -11.07
C THR A 320 0.83 18.51 -11.32
N SER A 321 0.92 19.33 -10.28
CA SER A 321 1.67 20.59 -10.23
C SER A 321 3.15 20.39 -9.96
N ALA A 322 3.54 19.25 -9.36
CA ALA A 322 4.90 18.91 -8.98
C ALA A 322 5.75 18.40 -10.17
N ARG A 323 5.80 19.18 -11.25
CA ARG A 323 6.38 18.77 -12.54
C ARG A 323 7.88 18.48 -12.51
N GLY A 324 8.60 19.04 -11.54
CA GLY A 324 10.03 18.80 -11.35
C GLY A 324 10.37 17.49 -10.63
N LEU A 325 9.42 16.89 -9.90
CA LEU A 325 9.70 15.70 -9.08
C LEU A 325 10.20 14.48 -9.86
N PRO A 326 9.71 14.15 -11.08
CA PRO A 326 10.31 13.05 -11.85
C PRO A 326 11.80 13.28 -12.13
N LEU A 327 12.20 14.51 -12.46
CA LEU A 327 13.61 14.83 -12.70
C LEU A 327 14.43 14.68 -11.41
N VAL A 328 13.93 15.18 -10.29
CA VAL A 328 14.60 15.05 -8.99
C VAL A 328 14.73 13.57 -8.60
N ALA A 329 13.67 12.78 -8.73
CA ALA A 329 13.68 11.34 -8.47
C ALA A 329 14.71 10.62 -9.36
N ALA A 330 14.74 10.94 -10.66
CA ALA A 330 15.70 10.37 -11.60
C ALA A 330 17.14 10.74 -11.23
N VAL A 331 17.41 12.01 -10.92
CA VAL A 331 18.75 12.48 -10.52
C VAL A 331 19.20 11.82 -9.22
N LEU A 332 18.35 11.78 -8.19
CA LEU A 332 18.69 11.14 -6.91
C LEU A 332 18.96 9.63 -7.09
N THR A 333 18.11 8.95 -7.85
CA THR A 333 18.27 7.51 -8.14
C THR A 333 19.55 7.24 -8.92
N ALA A 334 19.80 8.02 -9.99
CA ALA A 334 21.00 7.89 -10.79
C ALA A 334 22.26 8.18 -9.97
N ALA A 335 22.26 9.29 -9.21
CA ALA A 335 23.38 9.66 -8.34
C ALA A 335 23.68 8.57 -7.32
N TRP A 336 22.66 8.00 -6.67
CA TRP A 336 22.86 6.89 -5.73
C TRP A 336 23.50 5.69 -6.41
N ILE A 337 22.96 5.27 -7.56
CA ILE A 337 23.46 4.10 -8.29
C ILE A 337 24.90 4.30 -8.77
N THR A 338 25.23 5.49 -9.29
CA THR A 338 26.54 5.78 -9.87
C THR A 338 27.62 6.14 -8.84
N PHE A 339 27.23 6.48 -7.62
CA PHE A 339 28.16 6.88 -6.56
C PHE A 339 28.20 5.85 -5.43
N MET A 340 27.08 5.68 -4.73
CA MET A 340 26.98 4.79 -3.57
C MET A 340 26.97 3.30 -3.96
N ALA A 341 26.20 2.93 -4.98
CA ALA A 341 26.06 1.53 -5.43
C ALA A 341 27.04 1.13 -6.54
N THR A 342 28.17 1.83 -6.65
CA THR A 342 29.15 1.61 -7.74
C THR A 342 29.73 0.20 -7.70
N ALA A 343 29.92 -0.37 -6.51
CA ALA A 343 30.43 -1.72 -6.34
C ALA A 343 29.46 -2.75 -6.93
N TYR A 344 28.16 -2.61 -6.61
CA TYR A 344 27.11 -3.42 -7.23
C TYR A 344 27.06 -3.24 -8.76
N LEU A 345 27.03 -1.99 -9.24
CA LEU A 345 26.87 -1.67 -10.66
C LEU A 345 27.98 -2.29 -11.51
N LYS A 346 29.25 -2.20 -11.06
CA LYS A 346 30.39 -2.79 -11.78
C LYS A 346 30.29 -4.31 -11.91
N GLY A 347 29.76 -4.99 -10.90
CA GLY A 347 29.58 -6.45 -10.91
C GLY A 347 28.36 -6.93 -11.70
N HIS A 348 27.36 -6.08 -11.92
CA HIS A 348 26.04 -6.50 -12.41
C HIS A 348 25.56 -5.74 -13.67
N LEU A 349 26.40 -4.89 -14.28
CA LEU A 349 25.99 -4.05 -15.43
C LEU A 349 25.42 -4.88 -16.58
N SER A 350 26.05 -5.99 -16.95
CA SER A 350 25.59 -6.89 -18.02
C SER A 350 24.26 -7.56 -17.67
N THR A 351 24.08 -7.98 -16.42
CA THR A 351 22.84 -8.58 -15.91
C THR A 351 21.69 -7.57 -15.88
N VAL A 352 21.95 -6.32 -15.52
CA VAL A 352 20.93 -5.25 -15.49
C VAL A 352 20.55 -4.83 -16.90
N ALA A 353 21.53 -4.60 -17.78
CA ALA A 353 21.27 -4.19 -19.16
C ALA A 353 20.63 -5.32 -19.99
N GLY A 354 21.07 -6.56 -19.78
CA GLY A 354 20.63 -7.73 -20.55
C GLY A 354 19.21 -8.20 -20.24
N LYS A 355 18.55 -7.70 -19.20
CA LYS A 355 17.17 -8.07 -18.85
C LYS A 355 16.11 -7.11 -19.39
N ILE A 356 16.53 -5.96 -19.93
CA ILE A 356 15.61 -4.95 -20.46
C ILE A 356 14.98 -5.45 -21.76
N GLY A 357 13.66 -5.46 -21.84
CA GLY A 357 12.92 -5.87 -23.05
C GLY A 357 12.67 -7.38 -23.20
N HIS A 358 13.16 -8.22 -22.28
CA HIS A 358 12.95 -9.67 -22.28
C HIS A 358 11.60 -10.07 -21.65
N LEU A 359 10.50 -9.60 -22.23
CA LEU A 359 9.15 -9.75 -21.65
C LEU A 359 8.78 -11.22 -21.37
N GLU A 360 9.09 -12.13 -22.29
CA GLU A 360 8.78 -13.57 -22.13
C GLU A 360 9.52 -14.18 -20.93
N GLU A 361 10.82 -13.93 -20.83
CA GLU A 361 11.63 -14.40 -19.70
C GLU A 361 11.13 -13.81 -18.38
N ASN A 362 10.77 -12.52 -18.37
CA ASN A 362 10.23 -11.84 -17.19
C ASN A 362 8.90 -12.47 -16.75
N VAL A 363 7.99 -12.72 -17.69
CA VAL A 363 6.70 -13.36 -17.39
C VAL A 363 6.93 -14.80 -16.92
N GLN A 364 7.84 -15.53 -17.56
CA GLN A 364 8.16 -16.89 -17.19
C GLN A 364 8.77 -16.98 -15.78
N SER A 365 9.70 -16.11 -15.42
CA SER A 365 10.32 -16.12 -14.08
C SER A 365 9.37 -15.71 -12.97
N ASN A 366 8.45 -14.77 -13.24
CA ASN A 366 7.54 -14.22 -12.25
C ASN A 366 6.25 -15.04 -12.09
N VAL A 367 5.76 -15.64 -13.19
CA VAL A 367 4.48 -16.36 -13.22
C VAL A 367 4.68 -17.83 -13.53
N GLY A 368 5.28 -18.16 -14.67
CA GLY A 368 5.37 -19.54 -15.17
C GLY A 368 6.13 -20.48 -14.23
N ALA A 369 7.32 -20.09 -13.79
CA ALA A 369 8.17 -20.84 -12.88
C ALA A 369 7.56 -21.01 -11.48
N ARG A 370 6.56 -20.19 -11.11
CA ARG A 370 5.86 -20.31 -9.82
C ARG A 370 4.74 -21.36 -9.85
N LEU A 371 4.36 -21.84 -11.04
CA LEU A 371 3.34 -22.87 -11.27
C LEU A 371 3.91 -24.31 -11.32
N SER A 372 5.17 -24.50 -10.92
CA SER A 372 5.78 -25.82 -10.72
C SER A 372 5.78 -26.21 -9.24
N GLY A 373 5.75 -27.51 -8.93
CA GLY A 373 5.78 -28.04 -7.57
C GLY A 373 4.79 -29.19 -7.39
N SER A 374 4.50 -29.53 -6.13
CA SER A 374 3.45 -30.50 -5.79
C SER A 374 2.06 -30.08 -6.30
N PRO A 375 1.11 -31.01 -6.45
CA PRO A 375 -0.26 -30.69 -6.83
C PRO A 375 -0.89 -29.60 -5.95
N GLU A 376 -0.69 -29.67 -4.64
CA GLU A 376 -1.18 -28.73 -3.63
C GLU A 376 -0.56 -27.33 -3.82
N HIS A 377 0.77 -27.25 -4.01
CA HIS A 377 1.43 -25.97 -4.29
C HIS A 377 0.90 -25.32 -5.58
N ARG A 378 0.71 -26.13 -6.64
CA ARG A 378 0.14 -25.64 -7.91
C ARG A 378 -1.30 -25.16 -7.77
N HIS A 379 -2.08 -25.80 -6.89
CA HIS A 379 -3.43 -25.35 -6.56
C HIS A 379 -3.40 -23.97 -5.92
N VAL A 380 -2.62 -23.77 -4.86
CA VAL A 380 -2.45 -22.46 -4.19
C VAL A 380 -1.94 -21.39 -5.16
N ALA A 381 -0.97 -21.72 -6.00
CA ALA A 381 -0.43 -20.79 -6.99
C ALA A 381 -1.51 -20.37 -8.02
N SER A 382 -2.38 -21.29 -8.43
CA SER A 382 -3.49 -21.01 -9.35
C SER A 382 -4.58 -20.16 -8.69
N GLU A 383 -4.95 -20.46 -7.45
CA GLU A 383 -5.89 -19.66 -6.67
C GLU A 383 -5.39 -18.23 -6.49
N ARG A 384 -4.10 -18.04 -6.21
CA ARG A 384 -3.47 -16.71 -6.15
C ARG A 384 -3.65 -15.93 -7.46
N LEU A 385 -3.45 -16.58 -8.61
CA LEU A 385 -3.65 -15.93 -9.92
C LEU A 385 -5.12 -15.56 -10.16
N MET A 386 -6.04 -16.48 -9.85
CA MET A 386 -7.49 -16.23 -9.96
C MET A 386 -7.94 -15.10 -9.03
N PHE A 387 -7.40 -15.06 -7.82
CA PHE A 387 -7.65 -14.01 -6.84
C PHE A 387 -7.17 -12.65 -7.36
N SER A 388 -5.92 -12.55 -7.81
CA SER A 388 -5.38 -11.32 -8.41
C SER A 388 -6.19 -10.87 -9.63
N ALA A 389 -6.55 -11.80 -10.52
CA ALA A 389 -7.38 -11.52 -11.69
C ALA A 389 -8.78 -11.01 -11.28
N SER A 390 -9.36 -11.55 -10.23
CA SER A 390 -10.66 -11.13 -9.70
C SER A 390 -10.60 -9.72 -9.12
N VAL A 391 -9.56 -9.38 -8.35
CA VAL A 391 -9.33 -8.04 -7.81
C VAL A 391 -9.17 -7.02 -8.94
N TRP A 392 -8.35 -7.32 -9.94
CA TRP A 392 -8.17 -6.46 -11.11
C TRP A 392 -9.45 -6.35 -11.96
N GLY A 393 -10.21 -7.44 -12.10
CA GLY A 393 -11.51 -7.45 -12.77
C GLY A 393 -12.51 -6.52 -12.09
N LEU A 394 -12.61 -6.57 -10.75
CA LEU A 394 -13.43 -5.63 -9.97
C LEU A 394 -12.96 -4.18 -10.14
N GLY A 395 -11.65 -3.94 -10.14
CA GLY A 395 -11.06 -2.63 -10.43
C GLY A 395 -11.43 -2.11 -11.83
N LEU A 396 -11.41 -2.98 -12.85
CA LEU A 396 -11.80 -2.64 -14.21
C LEU A 396 -13.29 -2.33 -14.33
N LEU A 397 -14.15 -3.13 -13.67
CA LEU A 397 -15.59 -2.87 -13.62
C LEU A 397 -15.88 -1.52 -12.93
N GLY A 398 -15.19 -1.23 -11.82
CA GLY A 398 -15.23 0.06 -11.14
C GLY A 398 -14.78 1.21 -12.04
N THR A 399 -13.74 0.99 -12.84
CA THR A 399 -13.22 1.94 -13.83
C THR A 399 -14.25 2.23 -14.92
N VAL A 400 -14.85 1.19 -15.52
CA VAL A 400 -15.89 1.32 -16.54
C VAL A 400 -17.10 2.09 -15.99
N ARG A 401 -17.52 1.79 -14.76
CA ARG A 401 -18.59 2.53 -14.08
C ARG A 401 -18.22 3.99 -13.83
N ALA A 402 -17.01 4.25 -13.34
CA ALA A 402 -16.50 5.60 -13.13
C ALA A 402 -16.47 6.42 -14.44
N PHE A 403 -16.10 5.79 -15.57
CA PHE A 403 -16.15 6.42 -16.89
C PHE A 403 -17.58 6.75 -17.33
N LYS A 404 -18.53 5.84 -17.12
CA LYS A 404 -19.96 6.08 -17.42
C LYS A 404 -20.52 7.23 -16.58
N ASP A 405 -20.18 7.24 -15.29
CA ASP A 405 -20.63 8.22 -14.31
C ASP A 405 -19.81 9.53 -14.34
N ARG A 406 -18.81 9.64 -15.25
CA ARG A 406 -17.88 10.77 -15.39
C ARG A 406 -17.22 11.18 -14.06
N ARG A 407 -16.77 10.20 -13.26
CA ARG A 407 -16.11 10.44 -11.96
C ARG A 407 -14.62 10.79 -12.12
N PRO A 408 -14.07 11.71 -11.29
CA PRO A 408 -12.72 12.31 -11.35
C PRO A 408 -11.53 11.37 -11.10
N TYR A 409 -11.55 10.11 -11.52
CA TYR A 409 -10.57 9.12 -11.06
C TYR A 409 -9.32 8.96 -11.93
N ALA A 410 -9.08 9.86 -12.88
CA ALA A 410 -7.98 9.76 -13.85
C ALA A 410 -6.59 9.53 -13.19
N ALA A 411 -6.23 10.31 -12.18
CA ALA A 411 -4.95 10.16 -11.48
C ALA A 411 -4.80 8.77 -10.82
N TYR A 412 -5.86 8.25 -10.21
CA TYR A 412 -5.86 6.93 -9.57
C TYR A 412 -5.71 5.80 -10.58
N LEU A 413 -6.40 5.89 -11.72
CA LEU A 413 -6.29 4.91 -12.81
C LEU A 413 -4.88 4.87 -13.39
N LEU A 414 -4.27 6.05 -13.57
CA LEU A 414 -2.88 6.17 -14.03
C LEU A 414 -1.89 5.57 -13.03
N LEU A 415 -2.08 5.85 -11.73
CA LEU A 415 -1.24 5.28 -10.67
C LEU A 415 -1.42 3.76 -10.54
N ALA A 416 -2.64 3.24 -10.72
CA ALA A 416 -2.90 1.80 -10.75
C ALA A 416 -2.25 1.14 -11.97
N ALA A 417 -2.22 1.81 -13.12
CA ALA A 417 -1.61 1.29 -14.35
C ALA A 417 -0.07 1.39 -14.34
N ALA A 418 0.51 2.33 -13.59
CA ALA A 418 1.94 2.61 -13.62
C ALA A 418 2.83 1.37 -13.36
N PRO A 419 2.59 0.53 -12.34
CA PRO A 419 3.45 -0.62 -12.06
C PRO A 419 3.57 -1.63 -13.21
N PHE A 420 2.59 -1.73 -14.11
CA PHE A 420 2.66 -2.66 -15.25
C PHE A 420 3.79 -2.33 -16.23
N ALA A 421 4.23 -1.06 -16.29
CA ALA A 421 5.39 -0.71 -17.10
C ALA A 421 6.70 -1.26 -16.53
N LEU A 422 6.76 -1.61 -15.23
CA LEU A 422 7.94 -2.25 -14.63
C LEU A 422 8.18 -3.66 -15.17
N VAL A 423 7.11 -4.38 -15.54
CA VAL A 423 7.20 -5.74 -16.13
C VAL A 423 8.02 -5.73 -17.42
N VAL A 424 7.94 -4.65 -18.19
CA VAL A 424 8.70 -4.46 -19.44
C VAL A 424 10.15 -4.06 -19.16
N LEU A 425 10.37 -3.28 -18.11
CA LEU A 425 11.65 -2.65 -17.84
C LEU A 425 12.62 -3.59 -17.11
N GLN A 426 12.17 -4.38 -16.13
CA GLN A 426 13.07 -5.29 -15.41
C GLN A 426 12.36 -6.34 -14.54
N PRO A 427 12.76 -7.64 -14.58
CA PRO A 427 12.36 -8.64 -13.59
C PRO A 427 13.37 -8.66 -12.44
N TYR A 428 13.04 -8.07 -11.29
CA TYR A 428 13.96 -8.06 -10.16
C TYR A 428 13.80 -9.29 -9.28
N GLY A 429 14.29 -10.43 -9.77
CA GLY A 429 14.33 -11.67 -8.98
C GLY A 429 12.98 -12.26 -8.56
N GLY A 430 11.86 -11.78 -9.11
CA GLY A 430 10.53 -12.24 -8.68
C GLY A 430 9.70 -11.23 -7.90
N GLU A 431 10.33 -10.13 -7.43
CA GLU A 431 9.68 -9.01 -6.71
C GLU A 431 8.96 -8.07 -7.68
#